data_AF-A0A3B9KEW9-F1
#
_entry.id   AF-A0A3B9KEW9-F1
#
_cell.length_a   1.000
_cell.length_b   1.000
_cell.length_c   1.000
_cell.angle_alpha   90.00
_cell.angle_beta   90.00
_cell.angle_gamma   90.00
#
_symmetry.space_group_name_H-M   'P 1'
#
loop_
_entity.id
_entity.type
_entity.pdbx_description
1 polymer ?
#
loop_
_entity_poly.entity_id
_entity_poly.type
_entity_poly.pdbx_seq_one_letter_code
_entity_poly.pdbx_strand_id
1 'polypeptide(L)'
;MGMAVGAYVLQLIAADKTERFTLITDDINRPHITPQQYEVLHGGGAEAAEIAKERLSRRRFLRRSMLAVWGLSTTAAVSGSLYMLYPNLAGQFGSALNVGKKSDFPAAKPSDFKIDQAGVYYRQNAKTYLVHLSKDTPFLLSGSNLSDQLDAETVKKDTDGSYWIALYQRCVHLGCTVPFKDECVSFKCPCHGSHYNVDGEFLDGPAPRSLDRFSLSFNGGDVMVDTGTLNNKVPHPDATTRLIKVPTVQCSA
;
A
#
# COMPACT_ATOMS: atom_id res chain seq x y z
N MET A 1 -10.26 -21.45 -24.49
CA MET A 1 -11.55 -20.72 -24.52
C MET A 1 -11.27 -19.28 -24.10
N GLY A 2 -11.69 -18.26 -24.84
CA GLY A 2 -11.54 -16.85 -24.40
C GLY A 2 -10.52 -15.94 -25.11
N MET A 3 -10.44 -15.95 -26.45
CA MET A 3 -9.90 -14.81 -27.22
C MET A 3 -10.71 -14.63 -28.51
N ALA A 4 -11.44 -13.52 -28.63
CA ALA A 4 -11.87 -12.84 -29.88
C ALA A 4 -13.15 -11.99 -29.67
N VAL A 5 -12.99 -10.71 -29.28
CA VAL A 5 -14.06 -9.67 -29.39
C VAL A 5 -13.52 -8.39 -30.06
N GLY A 6 -12.40 -8.49 -30.79
CA GLY A 6 -11.64 -7.34 -31.30
C GLY A 6 -11.84 -6.99 -32.78
N ALA A 7 -12.65 -7.74 -33.53
CA ALA A 7 -12.58 -7.73 -35.01
C ALA A 7 -13.82 -7.18 -35.76
N TYR A 8 -14.92 -6.84 -35.07
CA TYR A 8 -16.21 -6.55 -35.74
C TYR A 8 -16.51 -5.08 -36.05
N VAL A 9 -15.64 -4.13 -35.67
CA VAL A 9 -15.94 -2.68 -35.78
C VAL A 9 -15.35 -2.02 -37.03
N LEU A 10 -14.39 -2.65 -37.72
CA LEU A 10 -13.64 -2.00 -38.81
C LEU A 10 -14.18 -2.23 -40.25
N GLN A 11 -15.23 -3.03 -40.44
CA GLN A 11 -15.68 -3.46 -41.79
C GLN A 11 -16.87 -2.68 -42.38
N LEU A 12 -17.42 -1.69 -41.67
CA LEU A 12 -18.61 -0.93 -42.10
C LEU A 12 -18.31 0.46 -42.71
N ILE A 13 -17.05 0.75 -43.06
CA ILE A 13 -16.63 2.09 -43.53
C ILE A 13 -16.34 2.15 -45.05
N ALA A 14 -16.21 1.01 -45.73
CA ALA A 14 -15.58 0.95 -47.06
C ALA A 14 -16.52 0.86 -48.29
N ALA A 15 -17.82 0.59 -48.12
CA ALA A 15 -18.70 0.28 -49.25
C ALA A 15 -20.14 0.81 -49.08
N ASP A 16 -20.36 2.08 -49.38
CA ASP A 16 -21.47 2.53 -50.24
C ASP A 16 -21.22 3.96 -50.71
N LYS A 17 -20.81 4.13 -51.97
CA LYS A 17 -20.42 5.43 -52.53
C LYS A 17 -20.83 5.63 -53.99
N THR A 18 -22.01 5.14 -54.38
CA THR A 18 -22.74 5.43 -55.63
C THR A 18 -24.10 4.74 -55.46
N GLU A 19 -25.28 5.37 -55.58
CA GLU A 19 -25.76 6.16 -56.73
C GLU A 19 -26.81 7.24 -56.34
N ARG A 20 -27.21 8.08 -57.31
CA ARG A 20 -28.31 9.07 -57.19
C ARG A 20 -29.50 8.67 -58.07
N PHE A 21 -30.73 8.62 -57.53
CA PHE A 21 -31.94 9.13 -58.22
C PHE A 21 -33.14 9.33 -57.28
N THR A 22 -33.57 10.59 -57.13
CA THR A 22 -34.94 11.18 -57.17
C THR A 22 -36.20 10.30 -57.03
N LEU A 23 -37.38 10.76 -56.56
CA LEU A 23 -37.87 12.03 -55.95
C LEU A 23 -39.34 11.82 -55.45
N ILE A 24 -39.78 12.59 -54.43
CA ILE A 24 -41.21 12.93 -54.08
C ILE A 24 -42.12 11.71 -53.82
N THR A 25 -42.41 11.31 -52.58
CA THR A 25 -43.34 11.96 -51.61
C THR A 25 -42.96 11.60 -50.14
N ASP A 26 -43.56 12.09 -49.05
CA ASP A 26 -44.59 13.13 -48.83
C ASP A 26 -44.38 13.88 -47.49
N ASP A 27 -45.26 14.84 -47.18
CA ASP A 27 -45.30 15.61 -45.92
C ASP A 27 -46.38 15.10 -44.93
N ILE A 28 -45.97 14.73 -43.71
CA ILE A 28 -46.82 14.88 -42.50
C ILE A 28 -46.02 15.56 -41.38
N ASN A 29 -46.02 16.88 -41.46
CA ASN A 29 -46.13 17.81 -40.35
C ASN A 29 -44.95 17.85 -39.38
N ARG A 30 -43.78 18.21 -39.92
CA ARG A 30 -42.90 19.16 -39.23
C ARG A 30 -42.86 20.42 -40.08
N PRO A 31 -43.37 21.58 -39.60
CA PRO A 31 -43.08 22.82 -40.29
C PRO A 31 -41.56 22.97 -40.34
N HIS A 32 -41.02 23.10 -41.56
CA HIS A 32 -39.70 23.69 -41.72
C HIS A 32 -39.76 25.04 -41.01
N ILE A 33 -39.04 25.16 -39.89
CA ILE A 33 -38.76 26.46 -39.30
C ILE A 33 -37.75 27.11 -40.25
N THR A 34 -38.30 27.67 -41.33
CA THR A 34 -37.67 28.77 -42.06
C THR A 34 -37.27 29.85 -41.04
N PRO A 35 -36.26 30.67 -41.32
CA PRO A 35 -35.93 31.81 -40.45
C PRO A 35 -37.20 32.67 -40.27
N GLN A 36 -37.86 32.58 -39.11
CA GLN A 36 -39.25 33.02 -38.99
C GLN A 36 -39.35 34.54 -39.08
N GLN A 37 -39.73 35.05 -40.25
CA GLN A 37 -40.32 36.38 -40.55
C GLN A 37 -39.56 37.64 -40.09
N TYR A 38 -38.52 37.54 -39.27
CA TYR A 38 -37.71 38.67 -38.81
C TYR A 38 -36.88 39.29 -39.93
N GLU A 39 -36.50 38.47 -40.91
CA GLU A 39 -35.76 38.89 -42.11
C GLU A 39 -36.60 39.81 -43.02
N VAL A 40 -37.93 39.69 -42.98
CA VAL A 40 -38.89 40.52 -43.73
C VAL A 40 -39.22 41.83 -43.01
N LEU A 41 -39.02 41.91 -41.68
CA LEU A 41 -39.35 43.07 -40.85
C LEU A 41 -38.15 43.95 -40.47
N HIS A 42 -36.91 43.43 -40.50
CA HIS A 42 -35.73 44.15 -39.98
C HIS A 42 -34.52 44.24 -40.92
N GLY A 43 -34.63 43.80 -42.18
CA GLY A 43 -33.70 44.20 -43.26
C GLY A 43 -32.20 43.94 -43.00
N GLY A 44 -31.79 42.68 -42.84
CA GLY A 44 -30.40 42.33 -42.51
C GLY A 44 -29.97 40.92 -42.88
N GLY A 45 -30.45 40.35 -43.99
CA GLY A 45 -30.40 38.91 -44.30
C GLY A 45 -29.03 38.22 -44.19
N ALA A 46 -27.92 38.88 -44.53
CA ALA A 46 -26.58 38.29 -44.41
C ALA A 46 -26.12 38.12 -42.95
N GLU A 47 -26.25 39.17 -42.14
CA GLU A 47 -25.89 39.19 -40.72
C GLU A 47 -26.86 38.29 -39.91
N ALA A 48 -28.14 38.36 -40.23
CA ALA A 48 -29.20 37.48 -39.75
C ALA A 48 -28.88 35.98 -39.96
N ALA A 49 -28.44 35.61 -41.17
CA ALA A 49 -28.05 34.24 -41.50
C ALA A 49 -26.75 33.78 -40.81
N GLU A 50 -25.84 34.69 -40.49
CA GLU A 50 -24.62 34.38 -39.73
C GLU A 50 -24.94 34.13 -38.25
N ILE A 51 -25.73 35.01 -37.61
CA ILE A 51 -26.27 34.82 -36.26
C ILE A 51 -27.05 33.50 -36.15
N ALA A 52 -27.77 33.11 -37.21
CA ALA A 52 -28.49 31.83 -37.25
C ALA A 52 -27.56 30.59 -37.31
N LYS A 53 -26.35 30.70 -37.87
CA LYS A 53 -25.34 29.62 -37.85
C LYS A 53 -24.72 29.45 -36.46
N GLU A 54 -24.56 30.53 -35.69
CA GLU A 54 -24.07 30.48 -34.31
C GLU A 54 -25.11 29.95 -33.31
N ARG A 55 -26.41 30.12 -33.59
CA ARG A 55 -27.50 29.65 -32.72
C ARG A 55 -27.49 28.12 -32.55
N LEU A 56 -27.05 27.67 -31.38
CA LEU A 56 -27.16 26.27 -30.95
C LEU A 56 -28.63 25.82 -30.90
N SER A 57 -28.97 24.75 -31.61
CA SER A 57 -30.32 24.18 -31.57
C SER A 57 -30.66 23.67 -30.15
N ARG A 58 -31.93 23.79 -29.73
CA ARG A 58 -32.40 23.37 -28.39
C ARG A 58 -31.94 21.96 -28.01
N ARG A 59 -32.03 21.00 -28.94
CA ARG A 59 -31.54 19.62 -28.75
C ARG A 59 -30.02 19.54 -28.58
N ARG A 60 -29.24 20.33 -29.33
CA ARG A 60 -27.77 20.37 -29.22
C ARG A 60 -27.32 21.02 -27.90
N PHE A 61 -27.98 22.09 -27.47
CA PHE A 61 -27.79 22.72 -26.17
C PHE A 61 -28.08 21.72 -25.05
N LEU A 62 -29.33 21.22 -24.95
CA LEU A 62 -29.73 20.30 -23.88
C LEU A 62 -28.85 19.04 -23.80
N ARG A 63 -28.47 18.45 -24.95
CA ARG A 63 -27.55 17.29 -24.97
C ARG A 63 -26.15 17.65 -24.46
N ARG A 64 -25.59 18.80 -24.83
CA ARG A 64 -24.28 19.26 -24.35
C ARG A 64 -24.32 19.55 -22.84
N SER A 65 -25.35 20.28 -22.38
CA SER A 65 -25.53 20.61 -20.96
C SER A 65 -25.73 19.35 -20.11
N MET A 66 -26.54 18.38 -20.57
CA MET A 66 -26.73 17.11 -19.87
C MET A 66 -25.41 16.32 -19.79
N LEU A 67 -24.68 16.18 -20.91
CA LEU A 67 -23.38 15.49 -20.91
C LEU A 67 -22.34 16.20 -20.02
N ALA A 68 -22.34 17.53 -19.97
CA ALA A 68 -21.46 18.30 -19.09
C ALA A 68 -21.77 18.08 -17.61
N VAL A 69 -23.06 18.16 -17.22
CA VAL A 69 -23.51 17.89 -15.84
C VAL A 69 -23.17 16.45 -15.44
N TRP A 70 -23.53 15.47 -16.27
CA TRP A 70 -23.23 14.05 -15.98
C TRP A 70 -21.72 13.80 -15.90
N GLY A 71 -20.91 14.35 -16.82
CA GLY A 71 -19.45 14.20 -16.80
C GLY A 71 -18.80 14.82 -15.56
N LEU A 72 -19.25 16.00 -15.13
CA LEU A 72 -18.78 16.62 -13.89
C LEU A 72 -19.19 15.80 -12.66
N SER A 73 -20.45 15.34 -12.62
CA SER A 73 -20.96 14.53 -11.50
C SER A 73 -20.27 13.16 -11.39
N THR A 74 -20.04 12.46 -12.51
CA THR A 74 -19.33 11.16 -12.49
C THR A 74 -17.86 11.33 -12.14
N THR A 75 -17.19 12.37 -12.65
CA THR A 75 -15.81 12.70 -12.28
C THR A 75 -15.71 12.99 -10.78
N ALA A 76 -16.57 13.86 -10.24
CA ALA A 76 -16.58 14.18 -8.81
C ALA A 76 -16.86 12.94 -7.93
N ALA A 77 -17.82 12.10 -8.32
CA ALA A 77 -18.14 10.87 -7.61
C ALA A 77 -16.96 9.87 -7.62
N VAL A 78 -16.36 9.63 -8.78
CA VAL A 78 -15.20 8.72 -8.92
C VAL A 78 -13.99 9.26 -8.16
N SER A 79 -13.66 10.55 -8.28
CA SER A 79 -12.57 11.17 -7.54
C SER A 79 -12.80 11.10 -6.02
N GLY A 80 -14.03 11.33 -5.54
CA GLY A 80 -14.38 11.17 -4.13
C GLY A 80 -14.28 9.72 -3.64
N SER A 81 -14.73 8.75 -4.44
CA SER A 81 -14.57 7.32 -4.13
C SER A 81 -13.12 6.88 -4.09
N LEU A 82 -12.29 7.31 -5.06
CA LEU A 82 -10.85 7.03 -5.08
C LEU A 82 -10.12 7.70 -3.92
N TYR A 83 -10.50 8.90 -3.53
CA TYR A 83 -9.95 9.59 -2.35
C TYR A 83 -10.28 8.82 -1.05
N MET A 84 -11.51 8.33 -0.89
CA MET A 84 -11.89 7.52 0.27
C MET A 84 -11.25 6.13 0.28
N LEU A 85 -10.86 5.60 -0.88
CA LEU A 85 -10.10 4.34 -1.00
C LEU A 85 -8.58 4.54 -0.87
N TYR A 86 -8.09 5.78 -0.93
CA TYR A 86 -6.68 6.09 -0.74
C TYR A 86 -6.32 5.98 0.74
N PRO A 87 -5.29 5.20 1.12
CA PRO A 87 -4.99 4.94 2.52
C PRO A 87 -4.48 6.21 3.21
N ASN A 88 -5.23 6.70 4.21
CA ASN A 88 -4.70 7.69 5.14
C ASN A 88 -3.77 7.00 6.15
N LEU A 89 -2.48 7.00 5.84
CA LEU A 89 -1.45 6.33 6.64
C LEU A 89 -1.17 7.03 7.99
N ALA A 90 -1.57 8.30 8.17
CA ALA A 90 -1.20 9.08 9.35
C ALA A 90 -1.74 8.47 10.66
N GLY A 91 -0.84 8.03 11.53
CA GLY A 91 -1.19 7.40 12.81
C GLY A 91 -1.75 5.98 12.69
N GLN A 92 -1.65 5.36 11.51
CA GLN A 92 -2.04 3.98 11.24
C GLN A 92 -0.86 3.14 10.75
N PHE A 93 -1.07 1.83 10.63
CA PHE A 93 -0.09 0.90 10.09
C PHE A 93 0.31 1.31 8.66
N GLY A 94 1.62 1.37 8.40
CA GLY A 94 2.22 2.03 7.24
C GLY A 94 2.77 3.44 7.53
N SER A 95 2.90 3.82 8.80
CA SER A 95 3.57 5.07 9.24
C SER A 95 4.35 4.89 10.55
N ALA A 96 5.00 5.97 11.01
CA ALA A 96 5.63 6.06 12.32
C ALA A 96 4.59 6.07 13.45
N LEU A 97 4.57 5.01 14.24
CA LEU A 97 3.67 4.80 15.38
C LEU A 97 4.45 4.90 16.69
N ASN A 98 3.92 5.65 17.66
CA ASN A 98 4.39 5.57 19.05
C ASN A 98 3.93 4.23 19.64
N VAL A 99 4.86 3.47 20.21
CA VAL A 99 4.61 2.14 20.81
C VAL A 99 4.72 2.12 22.34
N GLY A 100 5.07 3.24 22.97
CA GLY A 100 5.24 3.41 24.41
C GLY A 100 6.50 4.18 24.76
N LYS A 101 6.70 4.47 26.05
CA LYS A 101 7.90 5.15 26.53
C LYS A 101 9.03 4.15 26.73
N LYS A 102 10.26 4.61 26.51
CA LYS A 102 11.50 3.84 26.75
C LYS A 102 11.58 3.25 28.18
N SER A 103 10.98 3.94 29.17
CA SER A 103 10.87 3.47 30.56
C SER A 103 10.07 2.17 30.73
N ASP A 104 9.11 1.91 29.84
CA ASP A 104 8.10 0.87 30.00
C ASP A 104 8.61 -0.50 29.49
N PHE A 105 9.85 -0.51 28.98
CA PHE A 105 10.51 -1.63 28.32
C PHE A 105 11.85 -1.94 29.00
N PRO A 106 11.91 -2.61 30.16
CA PRO A 106 13.18 -3.02 30.75
C PRO A 106 13.99 -3.92 29.81
N ALA A 107 15.29 -3.58 29.65
CA ALA A 107 16.23 -4.38 28.88
C ALA A 107 16.57 -5.68 29.62
N ALA A 108 16.79 -6.76 28.88
CA ALA A 108 17.19 -8.05 29.46
C ALA A 108 18.29 -8.73 28.63
N LYS A 109 18.78 -9.88 29.11
CA LYS A 109 19.65 -10.78 28.35
C LYS A 109 18.80 -11.84 27.67
N PRO A 110 19.22 -12.41 26.52
CA PRO A 110 18.52 -13.50 25.85
C PRO A 110 18.17 -14.69 26.75
N SER A 111 18.92 -15.00 27.81
CA SER A 111 18.56 -16.06 28.75
C SER A 111 17.31 -15.78 29.59
N ASP A 112 16.97 -14.50 29.78
CA ASP A 112 16.02 -14.02 30.78
C ASP A 112 14.76 -13.41 30.13
N PHE A 113 14.62 -13.53 28.80
CA PHE A 113 13.52 -12.97 28.04
C PHE A 113 12.18 -13.64 28.37
N LYS A 114 11.16 -12.82 28.56
CA LYS A 114 9.77 -13.23 28.79
C LYS A 114 8.82 -12.23 28.14
N ILE A 115 7.83 -12.73 27.42
CA ILE A 115 6.86 -11.90 26.70
C ILE A 115 6.17 -10.89 27.64
N ASP A 116 6.20 -9.62 27.22
CA ASP A 116 5.63 -8.45 27.90
C ASP A 116 6.12 -8.22 29.36
N GLN A 117 7.23 -8.86 29.76
CA GLN A 117 7.83 -8.71 31.10
C GLN A 117 9.30 -8.27 31.04
N ALA A 118 10.09 -8.88 30.16
CA ALA A 118 11.54 -8.68 30.10
C ALA A 118 12.06 -8.91 28.68
N GLY A 119 12.69 -7.89 28.11
CA GLY A 119 13.34 -7.96 26.80
C GLY A 119 12.39 -7.99 25.59
N VAL A 120 11.35 -8.83 25.56
CA VAL A 120 10.45 -8.97 24.39
C VAL A 120 9.06 -8.46 24.72
N TYR A 121 8.56 -7.49 23.96
CA TYR A 121 7.27 -6.82 24.21
C TYR A 121 6.42 -6.78 22.95
N TYR A 122 5.19 -7.27 23.03
CA TYR A 122 4.27 -7.26 21.90
C TYR A 122 3.49 -5.94 21.85
N ARG A 123 3.34 -5.39 20.65
CA ARG A 123 2.58 -4.15 20.42
C ARG A 123 1.59 -4.31 19.28
N GLN A 124 0.31 -4.43 19.66
CA GLN A 124 -0.82 -4.71 18.75
C GLN A 124 -1.04 -3.61 17.71
N ASN A 125 -0.76 -2.35 18.05
CA ASN A 125 -0.93 -1.20 17.15
C ASN A 125 -0.01 -1.27 15.93
N ALA A 126 1.26 -1.64 16.13
CA ALA A 126 2.26 -1.79 15.09
C ALA A 126 2.46 -3.25 14.63
N LYS A 127 1.73 -4.23 15.20
CA LYS A 127 1.86 -5.68 14.94
C LYS A 127 3.30 -6.17 15.05
N THR A 128 4.04 -5.65 16.01
CA THR A 128 5.49 -5.81 16.14
C THR A 128 5.86 -6.36 17.52
N TYR A 129 6.97 -7.07 17.60
CA TYR A 129 7.68 -7.30 18.86
C TYR A 129 8.84 -6.32 18.97
N LEU A 130 8.86 -5.54 20.04
CA LEU A 130 10.06 -4.81 20.44
C LEU A 130 10.94 -5.73 21.28
N VAL A 131 12.14 -5.98 20.77
CA VAL A 131 13.19 -6.73 21.46
C VAL A 131 14.22 -5.73 21.96
N HIS A 132 14.31 -5.55 23.28
CA HIS A 132 15.24 -4.68 23.97
C HIS A 132 16.35 -5.51 24.65
N LEU A 133 17.46 -5.62 23.93
CA LEU A 133 18.68 -6.32 24.34
C LEU A 133 19.51 -5.42 25.25
N SER A 134 19.90 -5.92 26.42
CA SER A 134 20.83 -5.23 27.31
C SER A 134 22.19 -4.96 26.65
N LYS A 135 22.92 -3.95 27.15
CA LYS A 135 24.29 -3.64 26.70
C LYS A 135 25.27 -4.82 26.84
N ASP A 136 25.01 -5.71 27.82
CA ASP A 136 25.86 -6.86 28.19
C ASP A 136 25.43 -8.15 27.46
N THR A 137 24.81 -8.02 26.29
CA THR A 137 24.38 -9.16 25.48
C THR A 137 25.56 -9.81 24.75
N PRO A 138 25.71 -11.16 24.83
CA PRO A 138 26.81 -11.86 24.21
C PRO A 138 26.57 -12.04 22.70
N PHE A 139 26.92 -11.02 21.93
CA PHE A 139 27.03 -11.14 20.47
C PHE A 139 28.18 -12.06 20.09
N LEU A 140 28.04 -12.83 19.01
CA LEU A 140 29.10 -13.67 18.45
C LEU A 140 30.12 -12.85 17.64
N LEU A 141 29.70 -11.68 17.15
CA LEU A 141 30.52 -10.76 16.36
C LEU A 141 31.05 -9.61 17.21
N SER A 142 32.19 -9.04 16.81
CA SER A 142 32.83 -7.91 17.49
C SER A 142 33.53 -6.98 16.49
N GLY A 143 33.75 -5.73 16.89
CA GLY A 143 34.37 -4.71 16.05
C GLY A 143 33.46 -4.21 14.91
N SER A 144 34.04 -3.84 13.77
CA SER A 144 33.33 -3.30 12.60
C SER A 144 32.26 -4.24 12.06
N ASN A 145 32.54 -5.55 12.01
CA ASN A 145 31.61 -6.54 11.48
C ASN A 145 30.27 -6.54 12.23
N LEU A 146 30.29 -6.23 13.54
CA LEU A 146 29.08 -6.09 14.34
C LEU A 146 28.33 -4.80 14.01
N SER A 147 29.00 -3.63 13.92
CA SER A 147 28.31 -2.37 13.61
C SER A 147 27.65 -2.41 12.23
N ASP A 148 28.39 -2.89 11.23
CA ASP A 148 27.96 -2.89 9.84
C ASP A 148 26.73 -3.81 9.65
N GLN A 149 26.70 -4.95 10.34
CA GLN A 149 25.55 -5.85 10.31
C GLN A 149 24.35 -5.36 11.12
N LEU A 150 24.57 -4.77 12.31
CA LEU A 150 23.48 -4.18 13.09
C LEU A 150 22.76 -3.08 12.28
N ASP A 151 23.50 -2.23 11.58
CA ASP A 151 22.92 -1.21 10.69
C ASP A 151 22.23 -1.85 9.46
N ALA A 152 22.86 -2.83 8.80
CA ALA A 152 22.29 -3.52 7.64
C ALA A 152 20.97 -4.26 7.96
N GLU A 153 20.84 -4.79 9.18
CA GLU A 153 19.63 -5.46 9.66
C GLU A 153 18.74 -4.58 10.56
N THR A 154 18.93 -3.26 10.54
CA THR A 154 18.01 -2.30 11.21
C THR A 154 17.88 -2.51 12.73
N VAL A 155 18.96 -2.93 13.39
CA VAL A 155 19.07 -2.99 14.86
C VAL A 155 19.53 -1.64 15.37
N LYS A 156 18.71 -0.97 16.18
CA LYS A 156 19.02 0.37 16.67
C LYS A 156 19.75 0.31 18.01
N LYS A 157 21.01 0.76 18.02
CA LYS A 157 21.73 1.04 19.28
C LYS A 157 21.21 2.33 19.92
N ASP A 158 21.04 2.28 21.23
CA ASP A 158 20.53 3.35 22.09
C ASP A 158 21.67 4.11 22.80
N THR A 159 21.38 5.28 23.39
CA THR A 159 22.33 6.08 24.17
C THR A 159 22.95 5.33 25.34
N ASP A 160 22.18 4.40 25.91
CA ASP A 160 22.53 3.66 27.12
C ASP A 160 23.38 2.40 26.80
N GLY A 161 23.69 2.20 25.52
CA GLY A 161 24.44 1.06 25.01
C GLY A 161 23.62 -0.21 24.80
N SER A 162 22.32 -0.19 25.09
CA SER A 162 21.37 -1.25 24.74
C SER A 162 21.04 -1.26 23.24
N TYR A 163 20.44 -2.34 22.78
CA TYR A 163 20.07 -2.54 21.37
C TYR A 163 18.57 -2.86 21.25
N TRP A 164 17.94 -2.30 20.23
CA TRP A 164 16.51 -2.42 19.99
C TRP A 164 16.24 -2.98 18.59
N ILE A 165 15.30 -3.92 18.51
CA ILE A 165 14.84 -4.52 17.26
C ILE A 165 13.31 -4.49 17.24
N ALA A 166 12.71 -4.07 16.13
CA ALA A 166 11.27 -4.13 15.92
C ALA A 166 10.94 -5.25 14.92
N LEU A 167 10.64 -6.44 15.41
CA LEU A 167 10.36 -7.63 14.60
C LEU A 167 8.89 -7.66 14.19
N TYR A 168 8.61 -7.72 12.88
CA TYR A 168 7.24 -7.88 12.41
C TYR A 168 6.71 -9.26 12.81
N GLN A 169 5.52 -9.30 13.44
CA GLN A 169 4.79 -10.52 13.82
C GLN A 169 4.22 -11.28 12.61
N ARG A 170 4.95 -11.37 11.50
CA ARG A 170 4.52 -12.01 10.25
C ARG A 170 5.60 -12.96 9.75
N CYS A 171 5.25 -14.24 9.65
CA CYS A 171 6.11 -15.27 9.11
C CYS A 171 6.41 -14.99 7.63
N VAL A 172 7.69 -14.95 7.27
CA VAL A 172 8.13 -14.65 5.90
C VAL A 172 7.97 -15.84 4.93
N HIS A 173 7.45 -16.98 5.40
CA HIS A 173 7.01 -18.10 4.57
C HIS A 173 5.68 -17.78 3.85
N LEU A 174 4.56 -17.71 4.59
CA LEU A 174 3.20 -17.51 4.04
C LEU A 174 2.33 -16.53 4.86
N GLY A 175 2.94 -15.69 5.70
CA GLY A 175 2.23 -14.59 6.37
C GLY A 175 1.54 -14.92 7.70
N CYS A 176 1.63 -16.15 8.21
CA CYS A 176 1.08 -16.51 9.53
C CYS A 176 1.67 -15.65 10.66
N THR A 177 0.87 -15.40 11.70
CA THR A 177 1.33 -14.80 12.96
C THR A 177 2.36 -15.70 13.64
N VAL A 178 3.50 -15.14 14.05
CA VAL A 178 4.55 -15.88 14.75
C VAL A 178 4.53 -15.52 16.24
N PRO A 179 4.14 -16.43 17.16
CA PRO A 179 4.27 -16.19 18.59
C PRO A 179 5.73 -16.29 19.06
N PHE A 180 6.08 -15.49 20.08
CA PHE A 180 7.22 -15.77 20.94
C PHE A 180 6.87 -16.92 21.89
N LYS A 181 7.86 -17.74 22.24
CA LYS A 181 7.73 -18.90 23.13
C LYS A 181 8.76 -18.77 24.25
N ASP A 182 8.30 -18.47 25.47
CA ASP A 182 9.18 -18.28 26.63
C ASP A 182 9.98 -19.56 26.98
N GLU A 183 9.41 -20.75 26.76
CA GLU A 183 10.02 -22.07 27.03
C GLU A 183 11.41 -22.26 26.37
N CYS A 184 11.52 -21.74 25.15
CA CYS A 184 12.65 -21.97 24.25
C CYS A 184 13.32 -20.66 23.83
N VAL A 185 12.86 -19.53 24.39
CA VAL A 185 13.33 -18.17 24.16
C VAL A 185 13.53 -17.89 22.67
N SER A 186 12.48 -18.10 21.88
CA SER A 186 12.52 -17.94 20.42
C SER A 186 11.12 -17.80 19.82
N PHE A 187 11.05 -17.42 18.55
CA PHE A 187 9.79 -17.28 17.80
C PHE A 187 9.55 -18.51 16.94
N LYS A 188 8.39 -19.17 17.09
CA LYS A 188 8.08 -20.38 16.32
C LYS A 188 6.69 -20.32 15.69
N CYS A 189 6.65 -20.48 14.38
CA CYS A 189 5.44 -20.36 13.57
C CYS A 189 4.62 -21.67 13.60
N PRO A 190 3.40 -21.68 14.17
CA PRO A 190 2.60 -22.90 14.34
C PRO A 190 2.06 -23.46 13.02
N CYS A 191 2.07 -22.68 11.92
CA CYS A 191 1.53 -23.13 10.63
C CYS A 191 2.38 -24.20 9.94
N HIS A 192 3.71 -24.02 9.93
CA HIS A 192 4.64 -24.86 9.16
C HIS A 192 6.00 -25.06 9.87
N GLY A 193 6.10 -24.73 11.16
CA GLY A 193 7.29 -24.98 11.97
C GLY A 193 8.46 -24.02 11.82
N SER A 194 8.38 -22.96 10.99
CA SER A 194 9.46 -21.97 10.85
C SER A 194 9.88 -21.40 12.21
N HIS A 195 11.16 -21.53 12.54
CA HIS A 195 11.75 -21.20 13.84
C HIS A 195 12.80 -20.09 13.67
N TYR A 196 12.71 -19.07 14.51
CA TYR A 196 13.57 -17.90 14.51
C TYR A 196 14.08 -17.61 15.92
N ASN A 197 15.31 -17.11 16.02
CA ASN A 197 15.99 -16.71 17.25
C ASN A 197 15.40 -15.43 17.87
N VAL A 198 15.85 -15.03 19.05
CA VAL A 198 15.35 -13.84 19.79
C VAL A 198 15.45 -12.50 19.04
N ASP A 199 16.38 -12.39 18.11
CA ASP A 199 16.63 -11.27 17.20
C ASP A 199 15.90 -11.43 15.85
N GLY A 200 15.02 -12.43 15.73
CA GLY A 200 14.28 -12.74 14.51
C GLY A 200 15.13 -13.38 13.40
N GLU A 201 16.39 -13.69 13.66
CA GLU A 201 17.22 -14.49 12.76
C GLU A 201 16.60 -15.87 12.52
N PHE A 202 16.66 -16.36 11.28
CA PHE A 202 16.22 -17.72 10.98
C PHE A 202 17.10 -18.80 11.64
N LEU A 203 16.43 -19.85 12.13
CA LEU A 203 17.05 -21.07 12.66
C LEU A 203 16.72 -22.31 11.83
N ASP A 204 15.43 -22.59 11.59
CA ASP A 204 14.97 -23.81 10.91
C ASP A 204 13.57 -23.66 10.28
N GLY A 205 13.21 -24.59 9.38
CA GLY A 205 11.90 -24.69 8.72
C GLY A 205 11.82 -24.04 7.33
N PRO A 206 10.61 -23.93 6.75
CA PRO A 206 10.44 -23.58 5.33
C PRO A 206 10.50 -22.07 5.00
N ALA A 207 10.92 -21.22 5.93
CA ALA A 207 10.98 -19.79 5.68
C ALA A 207 12.22 -19.46 4.82
N PRO A 208 12.11 -18.63 3.76
CA PRO A 208 13.21 -18.38 2.83
C PRO A 208 14.27 -17.38 3.33
N ARG A 209 14.06 -16.78 4.52
CA ARG A 209 14.93 -15.76 5.14
C ARG A 209 14.52 -15.51 6.61
N SER A 210 15.21 -14.60 7.28
CA SER A 210 14.89 -14.12 8.63
C SER A 210 13.64 -13.22 8.67
N LEU A 211 13.10 -12.94 9.87
CA LEU A 211 11.89 -12.10 10.03
C LEU A 211 12.11 -10.68 9.48
N ASP A 212 11.03 -10.10 8.96
CA ASP A 212 11.02 -8.68 8.57
C ASP A 212 11.24 -7.78 9.79
N ARG A 213 12.01 -6.71 9.62
CA ARG A 213 12.29 -5.72 10.68
C ARG A 213 11.78 -4.35 10.29
N PHE A 214 11.15 -3.64 11.22
CA PHE A 214 10.71 -2.25 11.04
C PHE A 214 11.80 -1.26 11.46
N SER A 215 11.80 -0.07 10.86
CA SER A 215 12.70 1.00 11.30
C SER A 215 12.31 1.52 12.69
N LEU A 216 13.32 1.78 13.52
CA LEU A 216 13.19 2.30 14.88
C LEU A 216 13.80 3.69 14.99
N SER A 217 13.06 4.58 15.65
CA SER A 217 13.53 5.91 16.04
C SER A 217 13.08 6.23 17.45
N PHE A 218 13.80 7.14 18.12
CA PHE A 218 13.49 7.60 19.46
C PHE A 218 13.18 9.09 19.40
N ASN A 219 12.04 9.50 19.95
CA ASN A 219 11.65 10.90 20.04
C ASN A 219 11.63 11.31 21.52
N GLY A 220 12.78 11.74 22.02
CA GLY A 220 12.99 11.98 23.45
C GLY A 220 12.82 10.68 24.25
N GLY A 221 11.75 10.60 25.05
CA GLY A 221 11.40 9.40 25.83
C GLY A 221 10.50 8.39 25.13
N ASP A 222 9.93 8.74 23.96
CA ASP A 222 9.00 7.88 23.22
C ASP A 222 9.73 7.00 22.20
N VAL A 223 9.32 5.73 22.12
CA VAL A 223 9.79 4.78 21.11
C VAL A 223 8.85 4.83 19.90
N MET A 224 9.41 5.09 18.72
CA MET A 224 8.68 5.23 17.47
C MET A 224 9.08 4.11 16.50
N VAL A 225 8.11 3.29 16.11
CA VAL A 225 8.28 2.23 15.10
C VAL A 225 7.68 2.71 13.79
N ASP A 226 8.49 2.85 12.74
CA ASP A 226 7.96 3.13 11.41
C ASP A 226 7.56 1.84 10.69
N THR A 227 6.25 1.65 10.61
CA THR A 227 5.63 0.50 9.94
C THR A 227 5.54 0.66 8.42
N GLY A 228 5.87 1.84 7.88
CA GLY A 228 6.02 2.08 6.44
C GLY A 228 7.39 1.65 5.89
N THR A 229 8.45 1.70 6.70
CA THR A 229 9.81 1.28 6.30
C THR A 229 10.16 -0.12 6.83
N LEU A 230 9.96 -1.10 5.95
CA LEU A 230 10.20 -2.52 6.23
C LEU A 230 11.54 -2.99 5.62
N ASN A 231 12.46 -3.46 6.46
CA ASN A 231 13.61 -4.23 6.01
C ASN A 231 13.20 -5.69 5.79
N ASN A 232 13.06 -6.05 4.52
CA ASN A 232 12.72 -7.40 4.05
C ASN A 232 13.94 -8.15 3.47
N LYS A 233 15.15 -7.64 3.67
CA LYS A 233 16.40 -8.14 3.06
C LYS A 233 17.31 -8.89 4.03
N VAL A 234 16.92 -9.02 5.31
CA VAL A 234 17.68 -9.78 6.32
C VAL A 234 17.81 -11.24 5.84
N PRO A 235 19.02 -11.71 5.50
CA PRO A 235 19.21 -13.03 4.87
C PRO A 235 19.08 -14.16 5.89
N HIS A 236 19.33 -15.40 5.45
CA HIS A 236 19.63 -16.48 6.39
C HIS A 236 21.04 -16.28 6.97
N PRO A 237 21.19 -16.28 8.31
CA PRO A 237 22.49 -16.20 8.95
C PRO A 237 23.22 -17.54 8.85
N ASP A 238 24.48 -17.46 8.45
CA ASP A 238 25.44 -18.55 8.54
C ASP A 238 26.19 -18.51 9.89
N ALA A 239 27.16 -19.41 10.07
CA ALA A 239 27.96 -19.48 11.30
C ALA A 239 28.88 -18.25 11.52
N THR A 240 29.06 -17.39 10.51
CA THR A 240 29.93 -16.21 10.52
C THR A 240 29.19 -14.88 10.54
N THR A 241 27.87 -14.90 10.32
CA THR A 241 26.97 -13.73 10.34
C THR A 241 25.97 -13.77 11.48
N ARG A 242 25.72 -14.91 12.13
CA ARG A 242 24.81 -14.99 13.28
C ARG A 242 25.20 -14.02 14.42
N LEU A 243 24.30 -13.12 14.78
CA LEU A 243 24.47 -12.12 15.85
C LEU A 243 24.43 -12.77 17.24
N ILE A 244 23.40 -13.56 17.55
CA ILE A 244 23.17 -14.14 18.87
C ILE A 244 23.23 -15.68 18.81
N LYS A 245 23.81 -16.31 19.83
CA LYS A 245 23.87 -17.77 19.93
C LYS A 245 22.47 -18.40 19.91
N VAL A 246 22.32 -19.45 19.10
CA VAL A 246 21.09 -20.27 19.01
C VAL A 246 20.66 -20.80 20.39
N PRO A 247 19.37 -20.76 20.75
CA PRO A 247 18.86 -21.38 21.97
C PRO A 247 19.15 -22.89 22.00
N THR A 248 19.66 -23.40 23.12
CA THR A 248 19.96 -24.83 23.28
C THR A 248 18.74 -25.67 23.67
N VAL A 249 17.62 -25.03 23.99
CA VAL A 249 16.38 -25.70 24.42
C VAL A 249 15.50 -25.97 23.20
N GLN A 250 15.03 -27.21 23.07
CA GLN A 250 14.12 -27.59 22.00
C GLN A 250 12.75 -26.96 22.21
N CYS A 251 12.22 -26.30 21.17
CA CYS A 251 10.94 -25.61 21.26
C CYS A 251 9.76 -26.52 20.87
N SER A 252 8.72 -26.55 21.70
CA SER A 252 7.42 -27.14 21.33
C SER A 252 6.86 -26.48 20.05
N ALA A 253 6.13 -27.23 19.21
CA ALA A 253 5.51 -26.69 18.00
C ALA A 253 4.37 -25.71 18.33
#